data_AF-A0A3M1FYC9-F1
#
_entry.id   AF-A0A3M1FYC9-F1
#
_cell.length_a   1.000
_cell.length_b   1.000
_cell.length_c   1.000
_cell.angle_alpha   90.00
_cell.angle_beta   90.00
_cell.angle_gamma   90.00
#
_symmetry.space_group_name_H-M   'P 1'
#
loop_
_entity.id
_entity.type
_entity.pdbx_description
1 polymer ?
#
loop_
_entity_poly.entity_id
_entity_poly.type
_entity_poly.pdbx_seq_one_letter_code
_entity_poly.pdbx_strand_id
1 'polypeptide(L)'
;TQYNILQVLPTIKIGEQLSFVIKMLIVFGVIFQAPILSYFLARAGILSYNAMKNFFSYAVVISFIVAAVVTPPDVITQVLLAVPLVVLYFLSMLLVKFAEGKVV
;
A
#
# COMPACT_ATOMS: atom_id res chain seq x y z
N THR A 1 2.54 -25.36 42.73
CA THR A 1 3.38 -24.36 42.04
C THR A 1 2.55 -23.67 40.94
N GLN A 2 1.36 -23.13 41.20
CA GLN A 2 1.05 -21.81 41.79
C GLN A 2 1.61 -20.59 41.03
N TYR A 3 1.65 -20.65 39.68
CA TYR A 3 1.75 -19.47 38.80
C TYR A 3 0.54 -19.36 37.85
N ASN A 4 -0.64 -19.81 38.29
CA ASN A 4 -1.88 -19.85 37.51
C ASN A 4 -2.90 -18.77 37.93
N ILE A 5 -2.42 -17.69 38.57
CA ILE A 5 -3.26 -16.59 39.11
C ILE A 5 -2.99 -15.24 38.43
N LEU A 6 -2.08 -15.20 37.46
CA LEU A 6 -1.93 -14.09 36.53
C LEU A 6 -2.05 -14.71 35.13
N GLN A 7 -3.21 -14.59 34.48
CA GLN A 7 -3.48 -15.01 33.10
C GLN A 7 -2.70 -14.20 32.05
N VAL A 8 -1.48 -13.80 32.37
CA VAL A 8 -0.51 -13.14 31.50
C VAL A 8 0.69 -14.06 31.37
N LEU A 9 0.48 -15.18 30.68
CA LEU A 9 1.57 -15.68 29.84
C LEU A 9 1.95 -14.53 28.91
N PRO A 10 3.24 -14.31 28.60
CA PRO A 10 3.67 -13.45 27.49
C PRO A 10 3.30 -14.15 26.17
N THR A 11 2.01 -14.42 25.97
CA THR A 11 1.40 -14.80 24.70
C THR A 11 0.89 -13.52 24.04
N ILE A 12 1.72 -12.47 24.06
CA ILE A 12 1.81 -11.62 22.87
C ILE A 12 2.04 -12.64 21.75
N LYS A 13 1.07 -12.80 20.86
CA LYS A 13 1.13 -13.78 19.78
C LYS A 13 2.19 -13.33 18.77
N ILE A 14 3.47 -13.37 19.17
CA ILE A 14 4.60 -12.86 18.38
C ILE A 14 4.57 -13.46 16.98
N GLY A 15 4.14 -14.72 16.85
CA GLY A 15 3.88 -15.36 15.55
C GLY A 15 2.81 -14.65 14.71
N GLU A 16 1.64 -14.33 15.28
CA GLU A 16 0.55 -13.66 14.56
C GLU A 16 0.91 -12.21 14.18
N GLN A 17 1.58 -11.48 15.08
CA GLN A 17 2.07 -10.13 14.80
C GLN A 17 3.20 -10.13 13.76
N LEU A 18 4.13 -11.09 13.83
CA LEU A 18 5.20 -11.23 12.84
C LEU A 18 4.64 -11.62 11.48
N SER A 19 3.72 -12.58 11.42
CA SER A 19 3.04 -12.95 10.16
C SER A 19 2.29 -11.77 9.55
N PHE A 20 1.64 -10.94 10.37
CA PHE A 20 1.01 -9.71 9.92
C PHE A 20 2.04 -8.73 9.32
N VAL A 21 3.13 -8.44 10.03
CA VAL A 21 4.19 -7.55 9.55
C VAL A 21 4.83 -8.06 8.25
N ILE A 22 5.15 -9.35 8.16
CA ILE A 22 5.70 -9.97 6.94
C ILE A 22 4.73 -9.82 5.77
N LYS A 23 3.44 -10.08 5.99
CA LYS A 23 2.40 -9.90 4.95
C LYS A 23 2.35 -8.45 4.47
N MET A 24 2.44 -7.50 5.40
CA MET A 24 2.48 -6.07 5.10
C MET A 24 3.71 -5.71 4.26
N LEU A 25 4.89 -6.21 4.63
CA LEU A 25 6.14 -6.00 3.88
C LEU A 25 6.05 -6.52 2.45
N ILE A 26 5.48 -7.71 2.24
CA ILE A 26 5.30 -8.28 0.89
C ILE A 26 4.36 -7.40 0.07
N VAL A 27 3.20 -7.02 0.62
CA VAL A 27 2.22 -6.18 -0.08
C VAL A 27 2.83 -4.82 -0.44
N PHE A 28 3.52 -4.18 0.50
CA PHE A 28 4.23 -2.94 0.21
C PHE A 28 5.29 -3.13 -0.86
N GLY A 29 6.11 -4.18 -0.78
CA GLY A 29 7.15 -4.45 -1.76
C GLY A 29 6.61 -4.56 -3.19
N VAL A 30 5.43 -5.18 -3.36
CA VAL A 30 4.74 -5.24 -4.67
C VAL A 30 4.25 -3.86 -5.09
N ILE A 31 3.60 -3.11 -4.20
CA ILE A 31 3.03 -1.80 -4.54
C ILE A 31 4.11 -0.75 -4.81
N PHE A 32 5.27 -0.84 -4.15
CA PHE A 32 6.45 -0.01 -4.42
C PHE A 32 7.01 -0.17 -5.83
N GLN A 33 6.60 -1.19 -6.59
CA GLN A 33 6.97 -1.35 -8.01
C GLN A 33 6.09 -0.51 -8.94
N ALA A 34 4.89 -0.11 -8.50
CA ALA A 34 3.94 0.66 -9.30
C ALA A 34 4.51 1.99 -9.84
N PRO A 35 5.33 2.78 -9.12
CA PRO A 35 5.93 4.00 -9.64
C PRO A 35 6.87 3.75 -10.83
N ILE A 36 7.74 2.73 -10.72
CA ILE A 36 8.64 2.34 -11.81
C ILE A 36 7.83 1.82 -13.00
N LEU A 37 6.85 0.95 -12.75
CA LEU A 37 6.05 0.35 -13.82
C LEU A 37 5.24 1.41 -14.57
N SER A 38 4.59 2.32 -13.83
CA SER A 38 3.82 3.42 -14.40
C SER A 38 4.70 4.35 -15.25
N TYR A 39 5.93 4.64 -14.79
CA TYR A 39 6.90 5.43 -15.55
C TYR A 39 7.25 4.79 -16.90
N PHE A 40 7.53 3.48 -16.93
CA PHE A 40 7.82 2.77 -18.18
C PHE A 40 6.61 2.69 -19.10
N LEU A 41 5.42 2.44 -18.56
CA LEU A 41 4.17 2.44 -19.34
C LEU A 41 3.86 3.80 -19.95
N ALA A 42 4.14 4.88 -19.23
CA ALA A 42 3.99 6.24 -19.75
C ALA A 42 5.01 6.56 -20.84
N ARG A 43 6.27 6.12 -20.66
CA ARG A 43 7.30 6.26 -21.70
C ARG A 43 6.96 5.46 -22.97
N ALA A 44 6.26 4.35 -22.84
CA ALA A 44 5.75 3.56 -23.97
C ALA A 44 4.48 4.16 -24.61
N GLY A 45 3.93 5.25 -24.08
CA GLY A 45 2.70 5.88 -24.56
C GLY A 45 1.41 5.15 -24.18
N ILE A 46 1.48 4.12 -23.33
CA ILE A 46 0.33 3.30 -22.92
C ILE A 46 -0.47 3.99 -21.80
N LEU A 47 0.22 4.73 -20.93
CA LEU A 47 -0.37 5.36 -19.75
C LEU A 47 -0.16 6.88 -19.81
N SER A 48 -1.23 7.66 -19.63
CA SER A 48 -1.16 9.13 -19.60
C SER A 48 -1.43 9.70 -18.21
N TYR A 49 -0.88 10.88 -17.95
CA TYR A 49 -1.12 11.61 -16.71
C TYR A 49 -2.61 11.91 -16.50
N ASN A 50 -3.33 12.27 -17.56
CA ASN A 50 -4.77 12.55 -17.47
C ASN A 50 -5.58 11.30 -17.09
N ALA A 51 -5.22 10.12 -17.62
CA ALA A 51 -5.88 8.87 -17.24
C ALA A 51 -5.68 8.56 -15.75
N MET A 52 -4.45 8.70 -15.24
CA MET A 52 -4.18 8.52 -13.81
C MET A 52 -4.90 9.56 -12.95
N LYS A 53 -4.91 10.84 -13.37
CA LYS A 53 -5.62 11.88 -12.64
C LYS A 53 -7.12 11.60 -12.51
N ASN A 54 -7.76 11.15 -13.58
CA ASN A 54 -9.18 10.79 -13.56
C ASN A 54 -9.44 9.53 -12.71
N PHE A 55 -8.45 8.63 -12.62
CA PHE A 55 -8.55 7.42 -11.82
C PHE A 55 -8.20 7.60 -10.34
N PHE A 56 -7.81 8.81 -9.91
CA PHE A 56 -7.35 9.07 -8.55
C PHE A 56 -8.37 8.70 -7.46
N SER A 57 -9.66 9.02 -7.67
CA SER A 57 -10.72 8.65 -6.72
C SER A 57 -10.84 7.14 -6.53
N TYR A 58 -10.72 6.38 -7.62
CA TYR A 58 -10.70 4.92 -7.59
C TYR A 58 -9.44 4.38 -6.91
N ALA A 59 -8.28 4.98 -7.15
CA ALA A 59 -7.03 4.59 -6.50
C ALA A 59 -7.09 4.75 -4.97
N VAL A 60 -7.75 5.81 -4.48
CA VAL A 60 -7.99 6.00 -3.05
C VAL A 60 -8.85 4.86 -2.49
N VAL A 61 -9.99 4.56 -3.12
CA VAL A 61 -10.88 3.47 -2.68
C VAL A 61 -10.16 2.12 -2.70
N ILE A 62 -9.41 1.81 -3.77
CA ILE A 62 -8.63 0.58 -3.88
C ILE A 62 -7.57 0.50 -2.76
N SER A 63 -6.93 1.61 -2.42
CA SER A 63 -5.95 1.66 -1.32
C SER A 63 -6.58 1.29 0.02
N PHE A 64 -7.80 1.77 0.29
CA PHE A 64 -8.56 1.40 1.49
C PHE A 64 -9.02 -0.05 1.49
N ILE A 65 -9.38 -0.60 0.32
CA ILE A 65 -9.75 -2.01 0.17
C ILE A 65 -8.53 -2.91 0.44
N VAL A 66 -7.38 -2.60 -0.16
CA VAL A 66 -6.12 -3.32 0.10
C VAL A 66 -5.77 -3.25 1.58
N ALA A 67 -5.93 -2.08 2.20
CA ALA A 67 -5.70 -1.93 3.62
C ALA A 67 -6.62 -2.79 4.48
N ALA A 68 -7.92 -2.85 4.17
CA ALA A 68 -8.88 -3.69 4.89
C ALA A 68 -8.60 -5.19 4.77
N VAL A 69 -7.98 -5.64 3.66
CA VAL A 69 -7.61 -7.05 3.45
C VAL A 69 -6.35 -7.44 4.22
N VAL A 70 -5.42 -6.49 4.38
CA VAL A 70 -4.13 -6.74 5.03
C VAL A 70 -4.23 -6.54 6.54
N THR A 71 -4.86 -5.46 6.97
CA THR A 71 -5.03 -5.11 8.38
C THR A 71 -6.23 -5.83 8.99
N PRO A 72 -6.18 -6.19 10.28
CA PRO A 72 -7.41 -6.48 11.02
C PRO A 72 -8.36 -5.27 10.91
N PRO A 73 -9.70 -5.45 11.06
CA PRO A 73 -10.71 -4.42 10.83
C PRO A 73 -10.69 -3.30 11.90
N ASP A 74 -9.55 -2.63 12.01
CA ASP A 74 -9.28 -1.48 12.86
C ASP A 74 -9.02 -0.27 11.97
N VAL A 75 -9.82 0.78 12.16
CA VAL A 75 -9.83 1.96 11.29
C VAL A 75 -8.50 2.71 11.34
N ILE A 76 -7.83 2.74 12.49
CA ILE A 76 -6.57 3.48 12.66
C ILE A 76 -5.46 2.82 11.84
N THR A 77 -5.25 1.52 12.03
CA THR A 77 -4.22 0.77 11.28
C THR A 77 -4.54 0.69 9.79
N GLN A 78 -5.83 0.61 9.42
CA GLN A 78 -6.25 0.65 8.02
C GLN A 78 -5.91 2.00 7.36
N VAL A 79 -6.20 3.13 8.00
CA VAL A 79 -5.85 4.46 7.47
C VAL A 79 -4.33 4.63 7.41
N LEU A 80 -3.61 4.17 8.43
CA LEU A 80 -2.15 4.22 8.47
C LEU A 80 -1.51 3.44 7.31
N LEU A 81 -2.14 2.35 6.85
CA LEU A 81 -1.72 1.64 5.64
C LEU A 81 -2.20 2.32 4.36
N ALA A 82 -3.44 2.80 4.30
CA ALA A 82 -4.01 3.38 3.09
C ALA A 82 -3.27 4.66 2.67
N VAL A 83 -2.86 5.51 3.61
CA VAL A 83 -2.12 6.76 3.35
C VAL A 83 -0.86 6.52 2.50
N PRO A 84 0.10 5.65 2.87
CA PRO A 84 1.30 5.41 2.08
C PRO A 84 0.99 4.80 0.70
N LEU A 85 -0.09 4.01 0.56
CA LEU A 85 -0.53 3.50 -0.76
C LEU A 85 -1.01 4.64 -1.68
N VAL A 86 -1.82 5.56 -1.14
CA VAL A 86 -2.28 6.75 -1.89
C VAL A 86 -1.11 7.66 -2.23
N VAL A 87 -0.14 7.81 -1.32
CA VAL A 87 1.10 8.58 -1.57
C VAL A 87 1.91 7.95 -2.70
N LEU A 88 2.07 6.62 -2.72
CA LEU A 88 2.74 5.91 -3.82
C LEU A 88 2.02 6.12 -5.16
N TYR A 89 0.69 6.11 -5.16
CA TYR A 89 -0.08 6.43 -6.36
C TYR A 89 0.18 7.86 -6.84
N PHE A 90 0.20 8.82 -5.92
CA PHE A 90 0.50 10.22 -6.23
C PHE A 90 1.92 10.39 -6.78
N LEU A 91 2.91 9.74 -6.18
CA LEU A 91 4.29 9.66 -6.69
C LEU A 91 4.35 9.07 -8.10
N SER A 92 3.65 7.97 -8.33
CA SER A 92 3.56 7.32 -9.65
C SER A 92 2.98 8.28 -10.69
N MET A 93 1.90 8.97 -10.34
CA MET A 93 1.26 9.97 -11.21
C MET A 93 2.19 11.14 -11.54
N LEU A 94 2.99 11.61 -10.58
CA LEU A 94 4.01 12.65 -10.83
C LEU A 94 5.10 12.15 -11.78
N LEU A 95 5.62 10.93 -11.58
CA LEU A 95 6.62 10.35 -12.48
C LEU A 95 6.10 10.21 -13.91
N VAL A 96 4.84 9.80 -14.07
CA VAL A 96 4.16 9.72 -15.38
C VAL A 96 4.08 11.09 -16.03
N LYS A 97 3.73 12.15 -15.28
CA LYS A 97 3.71 13.53 -15.81
C LYS A 97 5.07 13.95 -16.38
N PHE A 98 6.17 13.61 -15.70
CA PHE A 98 7.52 13.92 -16.17
C PHE A 98 7.98 13.03 -17.33
N ALA A 99 7.48 11.80 -17.41
CA ALA A 99 7.79 10.86 -18.49
C ALA A 99 7.06 11.22 -19.79
N GLU A 100 5.78 11.59 -19.70
CA GLU A 100 4.92 11.93 -20.84
C GLU A 100 5.43 13.16 -21.60
N GLY A 101 5.92 14.19 -20.90
CA GLY A 101 6.52 15.37 -21.53
C GLY A 101 7.83 15.12 -22.30
N LYS A 102 8.37 13.90 -22.25
CA LYS A 102 9.57 13.49 -23.00
C LYS A 102 9.24 12.57 -24.18
N VAL A 103 7.97 12.23 -24.40
CA VAL A 103 7.50 11.53 -25.59
C VAL A 103 7.25 12.59 -26.66
N VAL A 104 8.35 13.12 -27.22
CA VAL A 104 8.39 13.98 -28.41
C VAL A 104 9.51 13.48 -29.30
#